data_AF-A0A370FDF8-F1
#
_entry.id   AF-A0A370FDF8-F1
#
_cell.length_a   1.000
_cell.length_b   1.000
_cell.length_c   1.000
_cell.angle_alpha   90.00
_cell.angle_beta   90.00
_cell.angle_gamma   90.00
#
_symmetry.space_group_name_H-M   'P 1'
#
loop_
_entity.id
_entity.type
_entity.pdbx_description
1 polymer ?
#
loop_
_entity_poly.entity_id
_entity_poly.type
_entity_poly.pdbx_seq_one_letter_code
_entity_poly.pdbx_strand_id
1 'polypeptide(L)' 'MIIARHHCRSCQPEEPAVDVACTVCGDGPILVGELAIGAATNSAPPEPVQRWLTEEGWQMEPTLLCPDHA' A
#
# COMPACT_ATOMS: atom_id res chain seq x y z
N MET A 1 2.20 11.42 8.97
CA MET A 1 3.39 10.59 9.23
C MET A 1 2.99 9.14 9.00
N ILE A 2 3.67 8.44 8.09
CA ILE A 2 3.44 7.00 7.86
C ILE A 2 4.40 6.23 8.76
N ILE A 3 3.92 5.12 9.35
CA ILE A 3 4.75 4.18 10.11
C ILE A 3 4.64 2.83 9.42
N ALA A 4 5.72 2.36 8.82
CA ALA A 4 5.80 1.03 8.24
C ALA A 4 6.16 -0.01 9.31
N ARG A 5 5.49 -1.17 9.29
CA ARG A 5 5.78 -2.31 10.16
C ARG A 5 5.73 -3.60 9.35
N HIS A 6 6.58 -4.56 9.72
CA HIS A 6 6.60 -5.88 9.12
C HIS A 6 5.87 -6.87 10.04
N HIS A 7 5.09 -7.76 9.43
CA HIS A 7 4.38 -8.83 10.11
C HIS A 7 4.64 -10.15 9.37
N CYS A 8 4.54 -11.27 10.08
CA CYS A 8 4.51 -12.57 9.42
C CYS A 8 3.09 -12.87 8.89
N ARG A 9 2.97 -13.87 8.02
CA ARG A 9 1.68 -14.29 7.47
C ARG A 9 0.63 -14.62 8.53
N SER A 10 1.05 -15.14 9.68
CA SER A 10 0.15 -15.47 10.79
C SER A 10 -0.26 -14.27 11.65
N CYS A 11 0.44 -13.14 11.51
CA CYS A 11 0.21 -11.92 12.28
C CYS A 11 -0.24 -10.77 11.37
N GLN A 12 -0.85 -11.09 10.23
CA GLN A 12 -1.43 -10.08 9.37
C GLN A 12 -2.45 -9.23 10.16
N PRO A 13 -2.48 -7.91 9.91
CA PRO A 13 -3.40 -7.02 10.61
C PRO A 13 -4.85 -7.43 10.34
N GLU A 14 -5.69 -7.32 11.36
CA GLU A 14 -7.14 -7.51 11.24
C GLU A 14 -7.77 -6.36 10.43
N GLU A 15 -8.96 -6.61 9.88
CA GLU A 15 -9.70 -5.61 9.11
C GLU A 15 -10.06 -4.38 9.98
N PRO A 16 -10.02 -3.15 9.41
CA PRO A 16 -9.89 -2.84 7.99
C PRO A 16 -8.44 -2.85 7.49
N ALA A 17 -8.21 -3.62 6.43
CA ALA A 17 -6.93 -3.77 5.75
C ALA A 17 -7.14 -3.70 4.22
N VAL A 18 -6.25 -2.99 3.50
CA VAL A 18 -6.27 -2.88 2.04
C VAL A 18 -4.88 -3.12 1.50
N ASP A 19 -4.74 -4.08 0.58
CA ASP A 19 -3.48 -4.38 -0.08
C ASP A 19 -3.15 -3.36 -1.16
N VAL A 20 -1.93 -2.82 -1.11
CA VAL A 20 -1.32 -2.07 -2.21
C VAL A 20 -0.44 -3.07 -2.97
N ALA A 21 -1.03 -3.80 -3.91
CA ALA A 21 -0.36 -4.87 -4.62
C ALA A 21 0.25 -4.40 -5.94
N CYS A 22 1.52 -4.72 -6.16
CA CYS A 22 2.15 -4.59 -7.48
C CYS A 22 1.40 -5.44 -8.51
N THR A 23 1.09 -4.87 -9.67
CA THR A 23 0.36 -5.59 -10.73
C THR A 23 1.15 -6.75 -11.35
N VAL A 24 2.47 -6.80 -11.16
CA VAL A 24 3.35 -7.86 -11.70
C VAL A 24 3.52 -9.02 -10.72
N CYS A 25 3.98 -8.75 -9.49
CA CYS A 25 4.27 -9.80 -8.50
C CYS A 25 3.14 -10.03 -7.49
N GLY A 26 2.18 -9.12 -7.37
CA GLY A 26 1.11 -9.19 -6.37
C GLY A 26 1.52 -8.81 -4.95
N ASP A 27 2.82 -8.56 -4.71
CA ASP A 27 3.33 -8.16 -3.39
C ASP A 27 3.20 -6.65 -3.16
N GLY A 28 3.19 -6.27 -1.89
CA GLY A 28 3.28 -4.89 -1.46
C GLY A 28 2.81 -4.65 -0.03
N PRO A 29 2.76 -3.38 0.41
CA PRO A 29 2.37 -3.04 1.75
C PRO A 29 0.85 -3.16 1.95
N ILE A 30 0.46 -3.45 3.19
CA ILE A 30 -0.93 -3.46 3.62
C ILE A 30 -1.23 -2.14 4.34
N LEU A 31 -2.22 -1.39 3.86
CA LEU A 31 -2.77 -0.24 4.56
C LEU A 31 -3.72 -0.73 5.65
N VAL A 32 -3.71 -0.07 6.80
CA VAL A 32 -4.52 -0.45 7.96
C VAL A 32 -5.23 0.77 8.56
N GLY A 33 -6.32 0.52 9.28
CA GLY A 33 -7.03 1.56 10.03
C GLY A 33 -7.57 2.67 9.12
N GLU A 34 -7.32 3.93 9.48
CA GLU A 34 -7.82 5.09 8.71
C GLU A 34 -7.29 5.13 7.27
N LEU A 35 -6.06 4.63 7.03
CA LEU A 35 -5.49 4.58 5.68
C LEU A 35 -6.21 3.56 4.80
N ALA A 36 -6.58 2.41 5.38
CA ALA A 36 -7.38 1.39 4.70
C ALA A 36 -8.78 1.90 4.38
N ILE A 37 -9.44 2.56 5.34
CA ILE A 37 -10.77 3.15 5.15
C ILE A 37 -10.74 4.22 4.04
N GLY A 38 -9.71 5.08 4.04
CA GLY A 38 -9.54 6.12 3.02
C GLY A 38 -9.34 5.55 1.61
N ALA A 39 -8.57 4.46 1.48
CA ALA A 39 -8.32 3.77 0.22
C ALA A 39 -9.52 2.94 -0.28
N ALA A 40 -10.36 2.42 0.62
CA ALA A 40 -11.59 1.75 0.23
C ALA A 40 -12.66 2.72 -0.29
N THR A 41 -12.62 3.98 0.19
CA THR A 41 -13.63 5.01 -0.14
C THR A 41 -13.28 5.79 -1.40
N ASN A 42 -12.00 6.13 -1.57
CA ASN A 42 -11.48 6.81 -2.74
C ASN A 42 -10.71 5.77 -3.52
N SER A 43 -10.99 5.54 -4.81
CA SER A 43 -10.38 4.49 -5.64
C SER A 43 -8.84 4.55 -5.78
N ALA A 44 -8.15 5.36 -4.98
CA ALA A 44 -6.71 5.47 -4.81
C ALA A 44 -6.37 5.65 -3.31
N PRO A 45 -5.15 5.24 -2.88
CA PRO A 45 -4.69 5.48 -1.51
C PRO A 45 -4.71 6.97 -1.12
N PRO A 46 -4.83 7.32 0.17
CA PRO A 46 -4.71 8.70 0.63
C PRO A 46 -3.38 9.36 0.21
N GLU A 47 -3.37 10.68 -0.01
CA GLU A 47 -2.17 11.43 -0.45
C GLU A 47 -0.90 11.15 0.38
N PRO A 48 -0.95 11.03 1.73
CA PRO A 48 0.24 10.69 2.51
C PRO A 48 0.82 9.31 2.18
N VAL A 49 -0.04 8.36 1.80
CA VAL A 49 0.37 7.02 1.36
C VAL A 49 0.96 7.10 -0.04
N GLN A 50 0.32 7.83 -0.95
CA GLN A 50 0.84 8.00 -2.32
C GLN A 50 2.25 8.61 -2.30
N ARG A 51 2.46 9.67 -1.52
CA ARG A 51 3.78 10.29 -1.37
C ARG A 51 4.81 9.33 -0.79
N TRP A 52 4.45 8.59 0.26
CA TRP A 52 5.34 7.59 0.84
C TRP A 52 5.69 6.48 -0.16
N LEU A 53 4.72 5.97 -0.93
CA LEU A 53 4.95 4.99 -1.99
C LEU A 53 5.96 5.52 -3.03
N THR A 54 5.77 6.75 -3.51
CA THR A 54 6.72 7.39 -4.44
C THR A 54 8.12 7.53 -3.83
N GLU A 55 8.22 7.91 -2.56
CA GLU A 55 9.51 8.03 -1.84
C GLU A 55 10.21 6.66 -1.71
N GLU A 56 9.46 5.58 -1.56
CA GLU A 56 9.96 4.20 -1.56
C GLU A 56 10.22 3.66 -2.98
N GLY A 57 9.98 4.45 -4.03
CA GLY A 57 10.28 4.09 -5.43
C GLY A 57 9.15 3.36 -6.16
N TRP A 58 7.93 3.35 -5.61
CA TRP A 58 6.78 2.80 -6.32
C TRP A 58 6.35 3.69 -7.48
N GLN A 59 6.02 3.06 -8.60
CA GLN A 59 5.32 3.72 -9.69
C GLN A 59 3.81 3.51 -9.51
N MET A 60 3.03 4.59 -9.44
CA MET A 60 1.58 4.50 -9.26
C MET A 60 0.80 4.65 -10.58
N GLU A 61 1.41 5.29 -11.58
CA GLU A 61 0.78 5.60 -12.87
C GLU A 61 1.68 5.14 -14.03
N PRO A 62 1.11 4.54 -15.10
CA PRO A 62 -0.31 4.21 -15.30
C PRO A 62 -0.77 2.97 -14.52
N THR A 63 0.15 2.19 -13.98
CA THR A 63 -0.11 0.97 -13.19
C THR A 63 0.73 0.97 -11.93
N LEU A 64 0.20 0.34 -10.88
CA LEU A 64 0.89 0.21 -9.60
C LEU A 64 2.01 -0.85 -9.68
N LEU A 65 3.26 -0.42 -9.65
CA LEU A 65 4.47 -1.26 -9.70
C LEU A 65 5.35 -1.00 -8.49
N CYS A 66 5.88 -2.08 -7.91
CA CYS A 66 6.86 -1.99 -6.84
C CYS A 66 8.25 -1.61 -7.39
N PRO A 67 9.19 -1.16 -6.55
CA PRO A 67 10.51 -0.70 -6.99
C PRO A 67 11.33 -1.74 -7.77
N ASP A 68 11.11 -3.03 -7.50
CA ASP A 68 11.77 -4.13 -8.22
C ASP A 68 11.21 -4.36 -9.63
N HIS A 69 10.04 -3.82 -9.95
CA HIS A 69 9.31 -4.01 -11.20
C HIS A 69 8.87 -2.69 -11.88
N ALA A 70 9.34 -1.55 -11.38
CA ALA A 70 9.10 -0.22 -11.93
C ALA A 70 10.02 0.09 -13.13
#